data_AF-A0A7C1H7X9-F1
#
_entry.id   AF-A0A7C1H7X9-F1
#
_cell.length_a   1.000
_cell.length_b   1.000
_cell.length_c   1.000
_cell.angle_alpha   90.00
_cell.angle_beta   90.00
_cell.angle_gamma   90.00
#
_symmetry.space_group_name_H-M   'P 1'
#
loop_
_entity.id
_entity.type
_entity.pdbx_description
1 polymer ?
#
loop_
_entity_poly.entity_id
_entity_poly.type
_entity_poly.pdbx_seq_one_letter_code
_entity_poly.pdbx_strand_id
1 'polypeptide(L)'
;MKCTDIESLLYDYIKNELSPARVSLVKRHIKECRSCERRYFETKGLSTLFNAESAAPPKKILKNLRKKYKTPFFPARLLRPAFTLMTVLMLAAGSFFAANSINKSKELELSSFLYDSYNISVEYYHDEQTNTTRVADFFEIASTNY
;
A
#
# COMPACT_ATOMS: atom_id res chain seq x y z
N MET A 1 23.48 7.27 14.37
CA MET A 1 23.01 8.65 14.15
C MET A 1 24.10 9.60 14.60
N LYS A 2 24.20 10.77 13.94
CA LYS A 2 25.13 11.81 14.36
C LYS A 2 24.51 12.60 15.53
N CYS A 3 25.34 13.22 16.36
CA CYS A 3 24.86 14.02 17.51
C CYS A 3 23.94 15.16 17.04
N THR A 4 24.26 15.79 15.91
CA THR A 4 23.45 16.85 15.27
C THR A 4 22.00 16.42 14.99
N ASP A 5 21.82 15.16 14.56
CA ASP A 5 20.50 14.62 14.23
C ASP A 5 19.69 14.34 15.50
N ILE A 6 20.37 14.06 16.61
CA ILE A 6 19.72 13.80 17.90
C ILE A 6 19.31 15.10 18.55
N GLU A 7 20.17 16.12 18.47
CA GLU A 7 19.93 17.46 19.02
C GLU A 7 18.66 18.11 18.47
N SER A 8 18.42 18.00 17.16
CA SER A 8 17.19 18.50 16.53
C SER A 8 15.93 17.74 16.97
N LEU A 9 16.07 16.51 17.46
CA LEU A 9 14.97 15.65 17.91
C LEU A 9 14.73 15.71 19.43
N LEU A 10 15.61 16.35 20.21
CA LEU A 10 15.52 16.36 21.67
C LEU A 10 14.24 17.04 22.17
N TYR A 11 13.82 18.14 21.53
CA TYR A 11 12.60 18.86 21.92
C TYR A 11 11.35 18.00 21.70
N ASP A 12 11.18 17.45 20.50
CA ASP A 12 10.06 16.56 20.15
C ASP A 12 10.06 15.30 21.02
N TYR A 13 11.25 14.78 21.36
CA TYR A 13 11.40 13.67 22.29
C TYR A 13 10.87 14.02 23.68
N ILE A 14 11.18 15.22 24.20
CA ILE A 14 10.69 15.70 25.50
C ILE A 14 9.15 15.89 25.48
N LYS A 15 8.59 16.33 24.35
CA LYS A 15 7.13 16.51 24.18
C LYS A 15 6.38 15.21 23.84
N ASN A 16 7.09 14.08 23.66
CA ASN A 16 6.54 12.79 23.20
C ASN A 16 5.87 12.86 21.82
N GLU A 17 6.41 13.67 20.91
CA GLU A 17 5.89 13.88 19.55
C GLU A 17 6.60 13.03 18.49
N LEU A 18 7.61 12.26 18.90
CA LEU A 18 8.34 11.35 18.02
C LEU A 18 7.62 10.02 17.82
N SER A 19 7.76 9.44 16.63
CA SER A 19 7.31 8.07 16.36
C SER A 19 8.05 7.04 17.22
N PRO A 20 7.45 5.88 17.55
CA PRO A 20 8.07 4.87 18.42
C PRO A 20 9.47 4.42 17.96
N ALA A 21 9.66 4.31 16.65
CA ALA A 21 10.97 3.99 16.07
C ALA A 21 12.02 5.05 16.42
N ARG A 22 11.70 6.34 16.27
CA ARG A 22 12.61 7.45 16.59
C ARG A 22 12.85 7.60 18.08
N VAL A 23 11.84 7.39 18.92
CA VAL A 23 11.98 7.36 20.40
C VAL A 23 13.05 6.35 20.82
N SER A 24 13.02 5.14 20.25
CA SER A 24 13.99 4.10 20.58
C SER A 24 15.43 4.47 20.19
N LEU A 25 15.61 5.15 19.06
CA LEU A 25 16.92 5.60 18.56
C LEU A 25 17.48 6.72 19.43
N VAL A 26 16.67 7.74 19.73
CA VAL A 26 17.06 8.87 20.58
C VAL A 26 17.40 8.40 21.98
N LYS A 27 16.55 7.54 22.57
CA LYS A 27 16.78 6.98 23.91
C LYS A 27 18.07 6.17 24.00
N ARG A 28 18.38 5.38 22.96
CA ARG A 28 19.63 4.61 22.91
C ARG A 28 20.84 5.53 22.81
N HIS A 29 20.80 6.50 21.91
CA HIS A 29 21.91 7.43 21.70
C HIS A 29 22.20 8.28 22.95
N ILE A 30 21.17 8.77 23.64
CA ILE A 30 21.32 9.51 24.90
C ILE A 30 22.04 8.67 25.96
N LYS A 31 21.79 7.35 26.03
CA LYS A 31 22.47 6.46 26.97
C LYS A 31 23.95 6.23 26.63
N GLU A 32 24.28 6.25 25.35
CA GLU A 32 25.62 5.92 24.85
C GLU A 32 26.51 7.17 24.70
N CYS A 33 25.91 8.36 24.60
CA CYS A 33 26.60 9.60 24.29
C CYS A 33 26.41 10.65 25.40
N ARG A 34 27.46 10.86 26.23
CA ARG A 34 27.46 11.83 27.34
C ARG A 34 27.15 13.27 26.93
N SER A 35 27.57 13.70 25.74
CA SER A 35 27.29 15.07 25.27
C SER A 35 25.80 15.26 24.97
N CYS A 36 25.17 14.29 24.30
CA CYS A 36 23.72 14.30 24.05
C CYS A 36 22.91 14.11 25.33
N GLU A 37 23.41 13.34 26.30
CA GLU A 37 22.80 13.23 27.63
C GLU A 37 22.75 14.58 28.34
N ARG A 38 23.87 15.31 28.38
CA ARG A 38 23.92 16.65 28.99
C ARG A 38 22.94 17.61 28.31
N ARG A 39 22.95 17.67 26.97
CA ARG A 39 22.02 18.51 26.21
C ARG A 39 20.55 18.16 26.44
N TYR A 40 20.25 16.88 26.62
CA TYR A 40 18.90 16.43 26.98
C TYR A 40 18.48 17.00 28.34
N PHE A 41 19.33 16.93 29.37
CA PHE A 41 19.03 17.49 30.68
C PHE A 41 18.89 19.02 30.65
N GLU A 42 19.74 19.72 29.91
CA GLU A 42 19.64 21.18 29.71
C GLU A 42 18.32 21.57 29.03
N THR A 43 18.00 20.94 27.90
CA THR A 43 16.76 21.18 27.15
C THR A 43 15.53 20.86 28.00
N LYS A 44 15.57 19.76 28.76
CA LYS A 44 14.49 19.37 29.67
C LYS A 44 14.30 20.39 30.79
N GLY A 45 15.40 20.86 31.40
CA GLY A 45 15.37 21.91 32.41
C GLY A 45 14.71 23.18 31.90
N LEU A 46 15.12 23.66 30.72
CA LEU A 46 14.49 24.81 30.06
C LEU A 46 12.99 24.58 29.83
N SER A 47 12.59 23.43 29.28
CA SER A 47 11.15 23.15 29.09
C SER A 47 10.38 23.14 30.41
N THR A 48 10.98 22.72 31.53
CA THR A 48 10.28 22.76 32.82
C THR A 48 10.10 24.18 33.35
N LEU A 49 11.05 25.09 33.11
CA LEU A 49 10.91 26.51 33.49
C LEU A 49 9.75 27.17 32.75
N PHE A 50 9.69 27.01 31.43
CA PHE A 50 8.58 27.53 30.62
C PHE A 50 7.21 26.92 31.02
N ASN A 51 7.18 25.63 31.34
CA ASN A 51 5.95 24.97 31.79
C ASN A 51 5.54 25.38 33.23
N ALA A 52 6.50 25.72 34.10
CA ALA A 52 6.22 26.15 35.46
C ALA A 52 5.67 27.59 35.50
N GLU A 53 6.13 28.45 34.59
CA GLU A 53 5.59 29.80 34.41
C GLU A 53 4.21 29.84 33.75
N SER A 54 3.86 28.81 32.97
CA SER A 54 2.49 28.67 32.49
C SER A 54 1.56 28.33 33.68
N ALA A 55 0.94 29.36 34.23
CA ALA A 55 -0.05 29.22 35.30
C ALA A 55 -1.10 28.17 34.90
N ALA A 56 -1.38 27.24 35.81
CA ALA A 56 -2.40 26.22 35.58
C ALA A 56 -3.72 26.91 35.19
N PRO A 57 -4.42 26.42 34.14
CA PRO A 57 -5.63 27.06 33.68
C PRO A 57 -6.67 27.09 34.81
N PRO A 58 -7.40 28.20 35.00
CA PRO A 58 -8.41 28.32 36.04
C PRO A 58 -9.39 27.13 36.03
N LYS A 59 -9.71 26.57 37.21
CA LYS A 59 -10.61 25.42 37.35
C LYS A 59 -11.95 25.59 36.62
N LYS A 60 -12.42 26.83 36.45
CA LYS A 60 -13.62 27.17 35.67
C LYS A 60 -13.48 26.82 34.18
N ILE A 61 -12.33 27.09 33.56
CA ILE A 61 -12.07 26.77 32.15
C ILE A 61 -12.04 25.26 31.95
N LEU A 62 -11.34 24.52 32.84
CA LEU A 62 -11.31 23.06 32.80
C LEU A 62 -12.72 22.44 32.94
N LYS A 63 -13.57 23.00 33.81
CA LYS A 63 -14.95 22.55 33.98
C LYS A 63 -15.79 22.79 32.72
N ASN A 64 -15.61 23.94 32.06
CA ASN A 64 -16.30 24.27 30.82
C ASN A 64 -15.85 23.37 29.66
N LEU A 65 -14.55 23.10 29.54
CA LEU A 65 -14.01 22.16 28.56
C LEU A 65 -14.57 20.74 28.80
N ARG A 66 -14.55 20.25 30.04
CA ARG A 66 -15.12 18.93 30.37
C ARG A 66 -16.61 18.84 30.05
N LYS A 67 -17.37 19.93 30.23
CA LYS A 67 -18.80 19.97 29.88
C LYS A 67 -19.00 20.00 28.36
N LYS A 68 -18.18 20.74 27.62
CA LYS A 68 -18.24 20.87 26.15
C LYS A 68 -17.83 19.58 25.44
N TYR A 69 -16.82 18.88 25.97
CA TYR A 69 -16.28 17.63 25.42
C TYR A 69 -16.73 16.40 26.20
N LYS A 70 -17.83 16.47 26.97
CA LYS A 70 -18.60 15.28 27.33
C LYS A 70 -19.21 14.76 26.02
N THR A 71 -18.39 14.10 25.21
CA THR A 71 -18.88 13.30 24.10
C THR A 71 -19.89 12.34 24.69
N PRO A 72 -21.10 12.22 24.13
CA PRO A 72 -21.99 11.15 24.51
C PRO A 72 -21.20 9.87 24.36
N PHE A 73 -21.05 9.13 25.46
CA PHE A 73 -20.48 7.81 25.47
C PHE A 73 -21.44 6.93 24.67
N PHE A 74 -21.37 6.98 23.34
CA PHE A 74 -22.03 6.01 22.50
C PHE A 74 -21.47 4.67 22.94
N PRO A 75 -22.28 3.77 23.51
CA PRO A 75 -21.76 2.52 24.00
C PRO A 75 -21.19 1.78 22.79
N ALA A 76 -19.86 1.67 22.72
CA ALA A 76 -19.13 0.93 21.69
C ALA A 76 -19.58 -0.54 21.58
N ARG A 77 -20.46 -0.99 22.49
CA ARG A 77 -21.14 -2.29 22.49
C ARG A 77 -22.08 -2.50 21.30
N LEU A 78 -22.74 -1.46 20.77
CA LEU A 78 -23.64 -1.62 19.62
C LEU A 78 -22.91 -1.55 18.26
N LEU A 79 -21.76 -0.89 18.18
CA LEU A 79 -21.01 -0.75 16.91
C LEU A 79 -20.20 -2.00 16.55
N ARG A 80 -19.78 -2.80 17.54
CA ARG A 80 -19.02 -4.03 17.32
C ARG A 80 -19.71 -5.06 16.40
N PRO A 81 -20.98 -5.45 16.62
CA PRO A 81 -21.62 -6.44 15.75
C PRO A 81 -21.84 -5.95 14.32
N ALA A 82 -22.10 -4.64 14.14
CA ALA A 82 -22.27 -4.05 12.83
C ALA A 82 -20.98 -4.11 12.00
N PHE A 83 -19.83 -3.77 12.60
CA PHE A 83 -18.54 -3.85 11.93
C PHE A 83 -18.16 -5.28 11.55
N THR A 84 -18.38 -6.26 12.44
CA THR A 84 -18.07 -7.67 12.12
C THR A 84 -18.92 -8.18 10.96
N LEU A 85 -20.22 -7.86 10.95
CA LEU A 85 -21.12 -8.30 9.89
C LEU A 85 -20.75 -7.65 8.54
N MET A 86 -20.36 -6.38 8.56
CA MET A 86 -19.89 -5.65 7.36
C MET A 86 -18.58 -6.26 6.81
N THR A 87 -17.63 -6.62 7.68
CA THR A 87 -16.38 -7.27 7.25
C THR A 87 -16.61 -8.67 6.65
N VAL A 88 -17.52 -9.45 7.23
CA VAL A 88 -17.88 -10.78 6.69
C VAL A 88 -18.57 -10.65 5.33
N LEU A 89 -19.46 -9.67 5.17
CA LEU A 89 -20.11 -9.36 3.90
C LEU A 89 -19.10 -8.95 2.82
N MET A 90 -18.14 -8.09 3.16
CA MET A 90 -17.08 -7.67 2.23
C MET A 90 -16.20 -8.85 1.81
N LEU A 91 -15.84 -9.75 2.72
CA LEU A 91 -15.08 -10.96 2.40
C LEU A 91 -15.86 -11.92 1.50
N ALA A 92 -17.15 -12.12 1.78
CA ALA A 92 -18.02 -12.98 0.97
C ALA A 92 -18.28 -12.40 -0.43
N ALA A 93 -18.48 -11.08 -0.54
CA ALA A 93 -18.61 -10.42 -1.83
C ALA A 93 -17.28 -10.52 -2.61
N GLY A 94 -16.15 -10.24 -1.96
CA GLY A 94 -14.82 -10.33 -2.57
C GLY A 94 -14.49 -11.72 -3.11
N SER A 95 -14.80 -12.79 -2.36
CA SER A 95 -14.57 -14.16 -2.82
C SER A 95 -15.46 -14.54 -4.01
N PHE A 96 -16.72 -14.09 -4.02
CA PHE A 96 -17.62 -14.30 -5.15
C PHE A 96 -17.13 -13.61 -6.44
N PHE A 97 -16.69 -12.36 -6.34
CA PHE A 97 -16.13 -11.63 -7.48
C PHE A 97 -14.83 -12.28 -8.00
N ALA A 98 -13.95 -12.74 -7.10
CA ALA A 98 -12.71 -13.41 -7.49
C ALA A 98 -12.99 -14.73 -8.24
N ALA A 99 -13.92 -15.55 -7.75
CA ALA A 99 -14.31 -16.80 -8.42
C ALA A 99 -14.89 -16.54 -9.82
N ASN A 100 -15.76 -15.52 -9.95
CA ASN A 100 -16.34 -15.16 -11.24
C ASN A 100 -15.29 -14.61 -12.22
N SER A 101 -14.29 -13.88 -11.72
CA SER A 101 -13.19 -13.37 -12.54
C SER A 101 -12.29 -14.49 -13.09
N ILE A 102 -12.02 -15.52 -12.29
CA ILE A 102 -11.18 -16.67 -12.71
C ILE A 102 -11.88 -17.49 -13.80
N ASN A 103 -13.20 -17.63 -13.74
CA ASN A 103 -13.94 -18.35 -14.78
C ASN A 103 -13.89 -17.59 -16.12
N LYS A 104 -14.04 -16.25 -16.08
CA LYS A 104 -13.89 -15.43 -17.29
C LYS A 104 -12.48 -15.48 -17.88
N SER A 105 -11.44 -15.52 -17.06
CA SER A 105 -10.06 -15.60 -17.58
C SER A 105 -9.80 -16.94 -18.27
N LYS A 106 -10.35 -18.05 -17.76
CA LYS A 106 -10.24 -19.37 -18.39
C LYS A 106 -10.95 -19.45 -19.74
N GLU A 107 -12.11 -18.81 -19.88
CA GLU A 107 -12.82 -18.74 -21.18
C GLU A 107 -12.03 -17.90 -22.20
N LEU A 108 -11.41 -16.81 -21.76
CA LEU A 108 -10.54 -15.98 -22.61
C LEU A 108 -9.28 -16.73 -23.05
N GLU A 109 -8.65 -17.47 -22.14
CA GLU A 109 -7.46 -18.25 -22.45
C GLU A 109 -7.79 -19.39 -23.44
N LEU A 110 -8.89 -20.10 -23.22
CA LEU A 110 -9.35 -21.16 -24.12
C LEU A 110 -9.72 -20.62 -25.51
N SER A 111 -10.40 -19.48 -25.59
CA SER A 111 -10.75 -18.86 -26.88
C SER A 111 -9.53 -18.36 -27.64
N SER A 112 -8.53 -17.79 -26.95
CA SER A 112 -7.26 -17.40 -27.57
C SER A 112 -6.49 -18.60 -28.12
N PHE A 113 -6.43 -19.70 -27.37
CA PHE A 113 -5.79 -20.94 -27.80
C PHE A 113 -6.49 -21.55 -29.03
N LEU A 114 -7.82 -21.56 -29.05
CA LEU A 114 -8.58 -22.03 -30.21
C LEU A 114 -8.35 -21.15 -31.44
N TYR A 115 -8.25 -19.83 -31.27
CA TYR A 115 -7.98 -18.91 -32.37
C TYR A 115 -6.58 -19.12 -32.96
N ASP A 116 -5.55 -19.25 -32.13
CA ASP A 116 -4.18 -19.49 -32.57
C ASP A 116 -4.05 -20.84 -33.29
N SER A 117 -4.67 -21.90 -32.76
CA SER A 117 -4.67 -23.22 -33.42
C SER A 117 -5.36 -23.21 -34.79
N TYR A 118 -6.44 -22.41 -34.94
CA TYR A 118 -7.14 -22.29 -36.22
C TYR A 118 -6.27 -21.52 -37.23
N ASN A 119 -5.65 -20.42 -36.84
CA ASN A 119 -4.79 -19.63 -37.72
C ASN A 119 -3.58 -20.42 -38.24
N ILE A 120 -2.96 -21.24 -37.39
CA ILE A 120 -1.85 -22.13 -37.80
C ILE A 120 -2.27 -23.08 -38.93
N SER A 121 -3.51 -23.59 -38.88
CA SER A 121 -4.00 -24.49 -39.93
C SER A 121 -4.22 -23.78 -41.27
N VAL A 122 -4.71 -22.53 -41.25
CA VAL A 122 -4.96 -21.75 -42.46
C VAL A 122 -3.66 -21.36 -43.17
N GLU A 123 -2.62 -21.02 -42.41
CA GLU A 123 -1.32 -20.65 -42.97
C GLU A 123 -0.64 -21.85 -43.68
N TYR A 124 -0.86 -23.07 -43.20
CA TYR A 124 -0.31 -24.29 -43.82
C TYR A 124 -0.95 -24.63 -45.17
N TYR A 125 -2.23 -24.32 -45.37
CA TYR A 125 -2.91 -24.60 -46.64
C TYR A 125 -2.58 -23.58 -47.75
N HIS A 126 -2.13 -22.38 -47.39
CA HIS A 126 -1.76 -21.37 -48.38
C HIS A 126 -0.38 -21.61 -49.01
N ASP A 127 0.53 -22.29 -48.30
CA ASP A 127 1.89 -22.55 -48.83
C ASP A 127 1.89 -23.69 -49.88
N GLU A 128 1.03 -24.71 -49.73
CA GLU A 128 0.91 -25.80 -50.71
C GLU A 128 0.28 -25.36 -52.05
N GLN A 129 -0.57 -24.33 -52.04
CA GLN A 129 -1.27 -23.88 -53.25
C GLN A 129 -0.40 -22.99 -54.16
N THR A 130 0.60 -22.31 -53.61
CA THR A 130 1.54 -21.50 -54.41
C THR A 130 2.64 -22.35 -55.05
N ASN A 131 2.94 -23.52 -54.48
CA ASN A 131 3.96 -24.41 -55.03
C ASN A 131 3.43 -25.24 -56.22
N THR A 132 2.13 -25.56 -56.25
CA THR A 132 1.50 -26.28 -57.37
C THR A 132 1.32 -25.42 -58.62
N THR A 133 1.06 -24.11 -58.47
CA THR A 133 0.99 -23.17 -59.61
C THR A 133 2.35 -22.98 -60.30
N ARG A 134 3.44 -23.02 -59.53
CA ARG A 134 4.81 -22.85 -60.09
C ARG A 134 5.28 -24.05 -60.93
N VAL A 135 4.72 -25.25 -60.70
CA VAL A 135 5.03 -26.45 -61.51
C VAL A 135 4.22 -26.46 -62.82
N ALA A 136 3.04 -25.85 -62.85
CA ALA A 136 2.21 -25.76 -64.06
C ALA A 136 2.86 -24.87 -65.14
N ASP A 137 3.40 -23.71 -64.76
CA ASP A 137 4.07 -22.80 -65.71
C ASP A 137 5.35 -23.40 -66.31
N PHE A 138 6.02 -24.33 -65.60
CA PHE A 138 7.22 -24.99 -66.11
C PHE A 138 6.94 -25.98 -67.25
N PHE A 139 5.73 -26.57 -67.30
CA PHE A 139 5.35 -27.51 -68.36
C PHE A 139 4.91 -26.81 -69.65
N GLU A 140 4.42 -25.57 -69.57
CA GLU A 140 3.96 -24.82 -70.75
C GLU A 140 5.13 -24.25 -71.59
N ILE A 141 6.28 -23.99 -70.97
CA ILE A 141 7.50 -23.53 -71.65
C ILE A 141 8.22 -24.68 -72.38
N ALA A 142 8.04 -25.93 -71.94
CA ALA A 142 8.70 -27.09 -72.53
C ALA A 142 8.01 -27.62 -73.81
N SER A 143 6.73 -27.29 -74.05
CA SER A 143 5.94 -27.81 -75.18
C SER A 143 5.99 -26.94 -76.44
N THR A 144 6.62 -25.76 -76.40
CA THR A 144 6.71 -24.83 -77.54
C THR A 144 8.01 -24.91 -78.34
N ASN A 145 8.89 -25.88 -78.03
CA ASN A 145 10.19 -26.07 -78.71
C ASN A 145 10.29 -27.37 -79.53
N TYR A 146 9.17 -27.94 -79.99
CA TYR A 146 9.15 -29.04 -80.97
C TYR A 146 8.21 -28.75 -82.13
#